data_AF-A0A6L7KKS9-F1
#
_entry.id   AF-A0A6L7KKS9-F1
#
_cell.length_a   1.000
_cell.length_b   1.000
_cell.length_c   1.000
_cell.angle_alpha   90.00
_cell.angle_beta   90.00
_cell.angle_gamma   90.00
#
_symmetry.space_group_name_H-M   'P 1'
#
loop_
_entity.id
_entity.type
_entity.pdbx_description
1 polymer ?
#
loop_
_entity_poly.entity_id
_entity_poly.type
_entity_poly.pdbx_seq_one_letter_code
_entity_poly.pdbx_strand_id
1 'polypeptide(L)'
;MTDAGGQWDHAGMPWAATGAVAGFVLAPYLTTLASSEVYIDGKTGPALEWAAAKAGLRPIEGGRLTLRPFPTVTTARLATMRNGLRLVPWPRAYADLRIAGVRGEEAAEHLRETMHGQ
;
A
#
# COMPACT_ATOMS: atom_id res chain seq x y z
N MET A 1 -19.25 -8.20 5.03
CA MET A 1 -18.06 -8.85 4.48
C MET A 1 -16.90 -7.93 4.74
N THR A 2 -16.01 -8.27 5.67
CA THR A 2 -14.84 -7.43 6.00
C THR A 2 -13.78 -7.64 4.93
N ASP A 3 -13.30 -6.54 4.34
CA ASP A 3 -12.19 -6.57 3.38
C ASP A 3 -10.86 -6.99 4.04
N ALA A 4 -9.80 -7.16 3.25
CA ALA A 4 -8.50 -7.58 3.75
C ALA A 4 -7.94 -6.64 4.83
N GLY A 5 -8.14 -5.33 4.68
CA GLY A 5 -7.69 -4.31 5.62
C GLY A 5 -8.33 -4.51 7.00
N GLY A 6 -9.65 -4.67 7.03
CA GLY A 6 -10.37 -4.92 8.28
C GLY A 6 -10.02 -6.26 8.94
N GLN A 7 -9.67 -7.29 8.15
CA GLN A 7 -9.17 -8.56 8.70
C GLN A 7 -7.80 -8.41 9.37
N TRP A 8 -6.90 -7.63 8.77
CA TRP A 8 -5.60 -7.34 9.38
C TRP A 8 -5.73 -6.45 10.62
N ASP A 9 -6.60 -5.45 10.59
CA ASP A 9 -6.90 -4.63 11.77
C ASP A 9 -7.47 -5.50 12.91
N HIS A 10 -8.39 -6.43 12.61
CA HIS A 10 -8.93 -7.37 13.60
C HIS A 10 -7.86 -8.31 14.18
N ALA A 11 -6.88 -8.70 13.36
CA ALA A 11 -5.75 -9.52 13.78
C ALA A 11 -4.65 -8.74 14.53
N GLY A 12 -4.81 -7.41 14.72
CA GLY A 12 -3.79 -6.56 15.33
C GLY A 12 -2.52 -6.44 14.49
N MET A 13 -2.62 -6.65 13.18
CA MET A 13 -1.50 -6.65 12.24
C MET A 13 -1.38 -5.28 11.57
N PRO A 14 -0.29 -4.54 11.80
CA PRO A 14 -0.02 -3.32 11.06
C PRO A 14 0.02 -3.59 9.55
N TRP A 15 -0.67 -2.75 8.79
CA TRP A 15 -0.65 -2.76 7.33
C TRP A 15 -0.70 -1.33 6.78
N ALA A 16 -0.37 -1.11 5.53
CA ALA A 16 -0.62 0.16 4.85
C ALA A 16 -0.57 -0.02 3.34
N ALA A 17 -1.58 0.48 2.62
CA ALA A 17 -1.53 0.58 1.18
C ALA A 17 -0.48 1.60 0.74
N THR A 18 0.21 1.31 -0.35
CA THR A 18 1.27 2.15 -0.91
C THR A 18 1.17 2.27 -2.44
N GLY A 19 2.15 2.94 -3.05
CA GLY A 19 2.33 3.02 -4.49
C GLY A 19 1.09 3.58 -5.18
N ALA A 20 0.61 2.86 -6.21
CA ALA A 20 -0.52 3.26 -7.02
C ALA A 20 -1.83 3.42 -6.22
N VAL A 21 -2.06 2.60 -5.19
CA VAL A 21 -3.25 2.70 -4.33
C VAL A 21 -3.19 3.98 -3.50
N ALA A 22 -2.06 4.23 -2.84
CA ALA A 22 -1.90 5.45 -2.04
C ALA A 22 -1.94 6.71 -2.91
N GLY A 23 -1.28 6.69 -4.08
CA GLY A 23 -1.33 7.77 -5.07
C GLY A 23 -2.76 8.07 -5.53
N PHE A 24 -3.53 7.03 -5.88
CA PHE A 24 -4.93 7.19 -6.28
C PHE A 24 -5.80 7.86 -5.22
N VAL A 25 -5.60 7.55 -3.95
CA VAL A 25 -6.40 8.14 -2.86
C VAL A 25 -5.91 9.54 -2.48
N LEU A 26 -4.60 9.78 -2.48
CA LEU A 26 -4.00 11.04 -2.03
C LEU A 26 -4.02 12.13 -3.11
N ALA A 27 -3.79 11.76 -4.37
CA ALA A 27 -3.74 12.68 -5.52
C ALA A 27 -4.31 11.97 -6.76
N PRO A 28 -5.64 12.00 -6.95
CA PRO A 28 -6.32 11.24 -8.01
C PRO A 28 -5.86 11.62 -9.42
N TYR A 29 -4.92 10.84 -9.96
CA TYR A 29 -4.41 10.94 -11.34
C TYR A 29 -4.60 9.63 -12.13
N LEU A 30 -4.36 8.50 -11.45
CA LEU A 30 -4.56 7.19 -12.04
C LEU A 30 -6.05 6.92 -12.23
N THR A 31 -6.46 6.46 -13.40
CA THR A 31 -7.87 6.09 -13.67
C THR A 31 -8.16 4.61 -13.48
N THR A 32 -7.12 3.78 -13.38
CA THR A 32 -7.23 2.33 -13.19
C THR A 32 -5.97 1.81 -12.51
N LEU A 33 -6.14 0.88 -11.57
CA LEU A 33 -5.05 0.20 -10.86
C LEU A 33 -4.89 -1.22 -11.42
N ALA A 34 -3.72 -1.51 -12.00
CA ALA A 34 -3.43 -2.85 -12.54
C ALA A 34 -3.08 -3.86 -11.43
N SER A 35 -2.37 -3.39 -10.41
CA SER A 35 -2.00 -4.14 -9.21
C SER A 35 -2.02 -3.21 -8.00
N SER A 36 -2.20 -3.80 -6.82
CA SER A 36 -2.18 -3.12 -5.53
C SER A 36 -1.00 -3.62 -4.71
N GLU A 37 -0.39 -2.73 -3.95
CA GLU A 37 0.70 -3.06 -3.03
C GLU A 37 0.31 -2.65 -1.61
N VAL A 38 0.54 -3.56 -0.67
CA VAL A 38 0.32 -3.32 0.75
C VAL A 38 1.58 -3.71 1.50
N TYR A 39 2.08 -2.78 2.33
CA TYR A 39 3.02 -3.12 3.36
C TYR A 39 2.31 -3.79 4.52
N ILE A 40 2.91 -4.84 5.06
CA ILE A 40 2.36 -5.62 6.15
C ILE A 40 3.44 -5.99 7.15
N ASP A 41 3.03 -6.21 8.41
CA ASP A 41 3.93 -6.66 9.45
C ASP A 41 4.34 -8.12 9.21
N GLY A 42 5.55 -8.29 8.67
CA GLY A 42 6.15 -9.57 8.34
C GLY A 42 7.43 -9.35 7.54
N LYS A 43 8.53 -10.05 7.89
CA LYS A 43 9.85 -9.88 7.25
C LYS A 43 10.29 -11.07 6.41
N THR A 44 9.55 -12.17 6.44
CA THR A 44 9.90 -13.43 5.79
C THR A 44 8.74 -13.90 4.92
N GLY A 45 9.01 -14.74 3.92
CA GLY A 45 7.97 -15.36 3.09
C GLY A 45 6.84 -15.99 3.92
N PRO A 46 7.14 -16.88 4.89
CA PRO A 46 6.13 -17.48 5.75
C PRO A 46 5.30 -16.47 6.57
N ALA A 47 5.89 -15.35 7.00
CA ALA A 47 5.14 -14.31 7.70
C ALA A 47 4.14 -13.59 6.77
N LEU A 48 4.52 -13.36 5.51
CA LEU A 48 3.64 -12.77 4.50
C LEU A 48 2.52 -13.74 4.08
N GLU A 49 2.82 -15.03 3.98
CA GLU A 49 1.81 -16.06 3.72
C GLU A 49 0.80 -16.17 4.87
N TRP A 50 1.28 -16.10 6.11
CA TRP A 50 0.42 -16.06 7.29
C TRP A 50 -0.48 -14.81 7.30
N ALA A 51 0.08 -13.64 6.97
CA ALA A 51 -0.68 -12.41 6.82
C ALA A 51 -1.76 -12.51 5.73
N ALA A 52 -1.43 -13.11 4.58
CA ALA A 52 -2.40 -13.39 3.52
C ALA A 52 -3.53 -14.30 4.02
N ALA A 53 -3.19 -15.40 4.70
CA ALA A 53 -4.17 -16.34 5.24
C ALA A 53 -5.13 -15.69 6.26
N LYS A 54 -4.65 -14.74 7.07
CA LYS A 54 -5.49 -13.97 8.00
C LYS A 54 -6.54 -13.11 7.30
N ALA A 55 -6.25 -12.64 6.10
CA ALA A 55 -7.21 -11.93 5.26
C ALA A 55 -8.03 -12.85 4.35
N GLY A 56 -7.93 -14.18 4.50
CA GLY A 56 -8.59 -15.15 3.61
C GLY A 56 -8.02 -15.16 2.19
N LEU A 57 -6.82 -14.60 2.00
CA LEU A 57 -6.11 -14.57 0.73
C LEU A 57 -5.21 -15.79 0.58
N ARG A 58 -4.87 -16.12 -0.67
CA ARG A 58 -3.91 -17.17 -1.00
C ARG A 58 -2.77 -16.60 -1.85
N PRO A 59 -1.51 -16.90 -1.54
CA PRO A 59 -0.38 -16.52 -2.38
C PRO A 59 -0.52 -17.13 -3.78
N ILE A 60 -0.34 -16.31 -4.80
CA ILE A 60 -0.27 -16.73 -6.21
C ILE A 60 0.82 -15.92 -6.92
N GLU A 61 1.46 -16.52 -7.90
CA GLU A 61 2.31 -15.77 -8.83
C GLU A 61 1.44 -14.91 -9.76
N GLY A 62 1.84 -13.66 -9.98
CA GLY A 62 1.10 -12.73 -10.84
C GLY A 62 -0.24 -12.23 -10.27
N GLY A 63 -0.47 -12.34 -8.95
CA GLY A 63 -1.67 -11.83 -8.29
C GLY A 63 -1.84 -10.31 -8.41
N ARG A 64 -3.08 -9.82 -8.18
CA ARG A 64 -3.41 -8.39 -8.23
C ARG A 64 -3.08 -7.62 -6.95
N LEU A 65 -2.70 -8.31 -5.88
CA LEU A 65 -2.29 -7.74 -4.60
C LEU A 65 -0.94 -8.33 -4.21
N THR A 66 0.04 -7.47 -4.01
CA THR A 66 1.37 -7.83 -3.51
C THR A 66 1.49 -7.41 -2.06
N LEU A 67 1.80 -8.36 -1.17
CA LEU A 67 2.17 -8.08 0.21
C LEU A 67 3.68 -7.91 0.31
N ARG A 68 4.13 -6.86 0.96
CA ARG A 68 5.55 -6.55 1.15
C ARG A 68 5.83 -6.27 2.63
N PRO A 69 7.02 -6.61 3.15
CA PRO A 69 7.44 -6.13 4.45
C PRO A 69 7.45 -4.60 4.48
N PHE A 70 7.05 -3.99 5.60
CA PHE A 70 7.33 -2.57 5.79
C PHE A 70 8.82 -2.28 5.61
N PRO A 71 9.19 -1.24 4.84
CA PRO A 71 10.59 -0.91 4.61
C PRO A 71 11.27 -0.39 5.90
N THR A 72 10.49 0.26 6.78
CA THR A 72 10.93 0.69 8.11
C THR A 72 9.76 0.66 9.09
N VAL A 73 10.07 0.54 10.39
CA VAL A 73 9.06 0.70 11.47
C VAL A 73 8.43 2.09 11.47
N THR A 74 9.16 3.12 11.02
CA THR A 74 8.66 4.50 10.91
C THR A 74 7.55 4.61 9.88
N THR A 75 7.67 3.91 8.75
CA THR A 75 6.61 3.87 7.73
C THR A 75 5.30 3.31 8.29
N ALA A 76 5.36 2.26 9.11
CA ALA A 76 4.17 1.70 9.77
C ALA A 76 3.55 2.69 10.78
N ARG A 77 4.39 3.34 11.60
CA ARG A 77 3.92 4.29 12.63
C ARG A 77 3.29 5.55 12.07
N LEU A 78 3.79 6.03 10.92
CA LEU A 78 3.29 7.24 10.28
C LEU A 78 2.14 6.97 9.29
N ALA A 79 1.71 5.72 9.14
CA ALA A 79 0.57 5.39 8.29
C ALA A 79 -0.73 5.98 8.87
N THR A 80 -1.57 6.54 8.01
CA THR A 80 -2.80 7.25 8.43
C THR A 80 -4.03 6.71 7.72
N MET A 81 -5.19 6.84 8.36
CA MET A 81 -6.48 6.48 7.75
C MET A 81 -6.98 7.61 6.85
N ARG A 82 -7.30 7.30 5.59
CA ARG A 82 -7.95 8.18 4.62
C ARG A 82 -8.96 7.37 3.81
N ASN A 83 -10.21 7.84 3.73
CA ASN A 83 -11.28 7.19 2.97
C ASN A 83 -11.46 5.70 3.29
N GLY A 84 -11.31 5.32 4.57
CA GLY A 84 -11.42 3.91 5.00
C GLY A 84 -10.19 3.04 4.71
N LEU A 85 -9.13 3.58 4.10
CA LEU A 85 -7.88 2.88 3.83
C LEU A 85 -6.75 3.41 4.70
N ARG A 86 -5.91 2.51 5.21
CA ARG A 86 -4.66 2.86 5.88
C ARG A 86 -3.58 3.08 4.84
N LEU A 87 -3.05 4.29 4.73
CA LEU A 87 -2.08 4.68 3.71
C LEU A 87 -0.73 5.00 4.31
N VAL A 88 0.35 4.69 3.59
CA VAL A 88 1.68 5.20 3.93
C VAL A 88 1.75 6.72 3.83
N PRO A 89 2.73 7.38 4.47
CA PRO A 89 3.01 8.80 4.24
C PRO A 89 3.24 9.10 2.75
N TRP A 90 2.78 10.26 2.28
CA TRP A 90 2.89 10.64 0.87
C TRP A 90 4.33 10.58 0.32
N PRO A 91 5.42 10.90 1.07
CA PRO A 91 6.78 10.77 0.54
C PRO A 91 7.16 9.31 0.27
N ARG A 92 6.61 8.36 1.05
CA ARG A 92 6.80 6.93 0.80
C ARG A 92 6.01 6.46 -0.41
N ALA A 93 4.75 6.90 -0.55
CA ALA A 93 3.95 6.61 -1.73
C ALA A 93 4.63 7.13 -3.01
N TYR A 94 5.17 8.35 -2.97
CA TYR A 94 6.01 8.91 -4.04
C TYR A 94 7.19 8.01 -4.37
N ALA A 95 7.98 7.60 -3.38
CA ALA A 95 9.12 6.73 -3.59
C ALA A 95 8.73 5.37 -4.19
N ASP A 96 7.61 4.79 -3.75
CA ASP A 96 7.09 3.53 -4.31
C ASP A 96 6.61 3.67 -5.76
N LEU A 97 5.93 4.78 -6.08
CA LEU A 97 5.53 5.11 -7.45
C LEU A 97 6.74 5.29 -8.37
N ARG A 98 7.81 5.96 -7.91
CA ARG A 98 9.07 6.11 -8.67
C ARG A 98 9.75 4.77 -8.92
N ILE A 99 9.69 3.83 -7.97
CA ILE A 99 10.27 2.49 -8.13
C ILE A 99 9.47 1.64 -9.14
N ALA A 100 8.16 1.85 -9.25
CA ALA A 100 7.29 1.09 -10.14
C ALA A 100 7.51 1.35 -11.66
N GLY A 101 8.22 2.42 -12.04
CA GLY A 101 8.58 2.73 -13.44
C GLY A 101 7.53 3.51 -14.24
N VAL A 102 7.49 3.33 -15.57
CA VAL A 102 6.95 4.28 -16.58
C VAL A 102 5.60 4.93 -16.26
N ARG A 103 4.59 4.18 -15.78
CA ARG A 103 3.28 4.78 -15.40
C ARG A 103 3.24 5.34 -13.97
N GLY A 104 4.15 4.88 -13.11
CA GLY A 104 4.31 5.37 -11.74
C GLY A 104 5.01 6.73 -11.68
N GLU A 105 5.88 7.05 -12.65
CA GLU A 105 6.62 8.32 -12.65
C GLU A 105 5.72 9.55 -12.77
N GLU A 106 4.77 9.55 -13.71
CA GLU A 106 3.80 10.66 -13.85
C GLU A 106 2.90 10.79 -12.62
N ALA A 107 2.43 9.66 -12.09
CA ALA A 107 1.63 9.66 -10.87
C ALA A 107 2.43 10.14 -9.65
N ALA A 108 3.74 9.87 -9.60
CA ALA A 108 4.63 10.36 -8.55
C ALA A 108 4.78 11.89 -8.63
N GLU A 109 5.03 12.44 -9.82
CA GLU A 109 5.15 13.89 -9.99
C GLU A 109 3.83 14.59 -9.64
N HIS A 110 2.70 14.08 -10.13
CA HIS A 110 1.40 14.62 -9.77
C HIS A 110 1.13 14.56 -8.27
N LEU A 111 1.48 13.45 -7.60
CA LEU A 111 1.39 13.34 -6.14
C LEU A 111 2.24 14.40 -5.43
N ARG A 112 3.49 14.59 -5.87
CA ARG A 112 4.40 15.59 -5.28
C ARG A 112 3.84 17.01 -5.45
N GLU A 113 3.36 17.36 -6.64
CA GLU A 113 2.76 18.67 -6.92
C GLU A 113 1.51 18.91 -6.08
N THR A 114 0.62 17.93 -6.02
CA THR A 114 -0.63 18.02 -5.25
C THR A 114 -0.33 18.21 -3.76
N MET A 115 0.58 17.40 -3.19
CA MET A 115 0.87 17.45 -1.76
C MET A 115 1.70 18.66 -1.33
N HIS A 116 2.50 19.26 -2.22
CA HIS A 116 3.21 20.52 -1.95
C HIS A 116 2.33 21.76 -2.15
N GLY A 117 1.23 21.64 -2.90
CA GLY A 117 0.26 22.72 -3.12
C GLY A 117 -0.81 22.87 -2.03
N GLN A 118 -0.78 22.04 -0.97
CA GLN A 118 -1.73 22.05 0.16
C GLN A 118 -1.18 22.71 1.41
#